data_AF-A0A7Z0IYL9-F1
#
_entry.id   AF-A0A7Z0IYL9-F1
#
_cell.length_a   1.000
_cell.length_b   1.000
_cell.length_c   1.000
_cell.angle_alpha   90.00
_cell.angle_beta   90.00
_cell.angle_gamma   90.00
#
_symmetry.space_group_name_H-M   'P 1'
#
loop_
_entity.id
_entity.type
_entity.pdbx_description
1 polymer ?
#
loop_
_entity_poly.entity_id
_entity_poly.type
_entity_poly.pdbx_seq_one_letter_code
_entity_poly.pdbx_strand_id
1 'polypeptide(L)' 'MASVPFDQLDGEIWFNGEFVAWKDAKIYVLTHGLHNASAVFEGERAYGC' A
#
# COMPACT_ATOMS: atom_id res chain seq x y z
N MET A 1 7.63 -0.87 -17.07
CA MET A 1 7.96 -0.35 -15.72
C MET A 1 7.16 0.93 -15.53
N ALA A 2 6.53 1.13 -14.38
CA ALA A 2 5.81 2.39 -14.10
C ALA A 2 6.79 3.58 -14.24
N SER A 3 6.32 4.69 -14.80
CA SER A 3 7.14 5.90 -15.00
C SER A 3 7.43 6.64 -13.70
N VAL A 4 6.64 6.38 -12.65
CA VAL A 4 6.74 6.98 -11.32
C VAL A 4 6.80 5.84 -10.29
N PRO A 5 7.65 5.92 -9.26
CA PRO A 5 7.64 4.99 -8.13
C PRO A 5 6.28 4.94 -7.42
N PHE A 6 5.86 3.75 -6.96
CA PHE A 6 4.54 3.58 -6.36
C PHE A 6 4.33 4.38 -5.07
N ASP A 7 5.37 4.71 -4.33
CA ASP A 7 5.29 5.53 -3.10
C ASP A 7 5.05 7.02 -3.37
N GLN A 8 5.22 7.45 -4.62
CA GLN A 8 5.08 8.86 -5.06
C GLN A 8 3.76 9.13 -5.81
N LEU A 9 2.80 8.21 -5.76
CA LEU A 9 1.49 8.41 -6.35
C LEU A 9 0.63 9.32 -5.45
N ASP A 10 -0.28 10.07 -6.10
CA ASP A 10 -1.30 10.85 -5.42
C ASP A 10 -2.53 9.99 -5.12
N GLY A 11 -3.24 10.30 -4.04
CA GLY A 11 -4.48 9.61 -3.64
C GLY A 11 -4.52 9.30 -2.15
N GLU A 12 -5.41 8.37 -1.79
CA GLU A 12 -5.64 7.92 -0.43
C GLU A 12 -5.53 6.38 -0.36
N ILE A 13 -4.99 5.88 0.74
CA ILE A 13 -4.93 4.45 1.05
C ILE A 13 -5.75 4.24 2.32
N TRP A 14 -6.58 3.20 2.32
CA TRP A 14 -7.23 2.77 3.55
C TRP A 14 -6.23 2.00 4.41
N PHE A 15 -5.95 2.49 5.61
CA PHE A 15 -4.94 1.95 6.51
C PHE A 15 -5.45 1.97 7.95
N ASN A 16 -5.48 0.82 8.62
CA ASN A 16 -5.87 0.67 10.03
C ASN A 16 -7.23 1.30 10.43
N GLY A 17 -8.23 1.28 9.54
CA GLY A 17 -9.57 1.78 9.86
C GLY A 17 -9.91 3.15 9.28
N GLU A 18 -8.94 3.85 8.70
CA GLU A 18 -9.11 5.22 8.20
C GLU A 18 -8.47 5.42 6.82
N PHE A 19 -8.92 6.44 6.10
CA PHE A 19 -8.27 6.88 4.87
C PHE A 19 -7.13 7.83 5.23
N VAL A 20 -5.92 7.49 4.77
CA VAL A 20 -4.72 8.32 4.93
C VAL A 20 -4.21 8.73 3.56
N ALA A 21 -3.50 9.86 3.48
CA ALA A 21 -2.84 10.26 2.24
C ALA A 21 -1.83 9.17 1.83
N TRP A 22 -1.70 8.92 0.52
CA TRP A 22 -0.87 7.85 -0.03
C TRP A 22 0.57 7.83 0.55
N LYS A 23 1.20 9.00 0.65
CA LYS A 23 2.55 9.20 1.20
C LYS A 23 2.71 8.84 2.69
N ASP A 24 1.61 8.75 3.44
CA ASP A 24 1.59 8.53 4.88
C ASP A 24 1.32 7.06 5.24
N ALA A 25 0.91 6.24 4.25
CA ALA A 25 0.77 4.78 4.38
C ALA A 25 2.15 4.07 4.46
N LYS A 26 2.87 4.29 5.56
CA LYS A 26 4.23 3.79 5.80
C LYS A 26 4.28 2.73 6.90
N ILE A 27 5.26 1.84 6.79
CA ILE A 27 5.61 0.87 7.84
C ILE A 27 7.06 1.07 8.27
N TYR A 28 7.40 0.66 9.50
CA TYR A 28 8.76 0.74 9.99
C TYR A 28 9.66 -0.32 9.36
N VAL A 29 10.95 -0.02 9.19
CA VAL A 29 11.89 -0.93 8.53
C VAL A 29 12.01 -2.28 9.25
N LEU A 30 11.92 -2.32 10.58
CA LEU A 30 11.96 -3.56 11.38
C LEU A 30 10.61 -4.31 11.46
N THR A 31 9.68 -4.04 10.55
CA THR A 31 8.41 -4.78 10.50
C THR A 31 8.68 -6.26 10.22
N HIS A 32 8.12 -7.14 11.06
CA HIS A 32 8.32 -8.59 10.96
C HIS A 32 7.94 -9.16 9.58
N GLY A 33 6.83 -8.69 9.00
CA GLY A 33 6.39 -9.11 7.66
C GLY A 33 7.43 -8.86 6.56
N LEU A 34 8.28 -7.84 6.70
CA LEU A 34 9.32 -7.50 5.73
C LEU A 34 10.53 -8.44 5.80
N HIS A 35 10.84 -8.96 6.99
CA HIS A 35 12.01 -9.83 7.21
C HIS A 35 11.66 -11.32 7.14
N ASN A 36 10.44 -11.68 7.52
CA ASN A 36 10.03 -13.07 7.69
C ASN A 36 8.96 -13.50 6.67
N ALA A 37 8.68 -12.67 5.66
CA ALA A 37 7.66 -12.89 4.63
C ALA A 37 6.26 -13.25 5.19
N SER A 38 5.98 -12.81 6.43
CA SER A 38 4.75 -13.12 7.16
C SER A 38 3.67 -12.09 6.87
N ALA A 39 3.16 -12.08 5.63
CA ALA A 39 2.07 -11.22 5.18
C ALA A 39 1.17 -11.96 4.19
N VAL A 40 -0.10 -11.58 4.12
CA VAL A 40 -1.07 -12.07 3.13
C VAL A 40 -1.58 -10.89 2.32
N PHE A 41 -1.86 -11.10 1.04
CA PHE A 41 -2.43 -10.08 0.15
C PHE A 41 -3.39 -10.75 -0.82
N GLU A 42 -4.35 -9.96 -1.32
CA GLU A 42 -5.31 -10.37 -2.33
C GLU A 42 -5.28 -9.37 -3.49
N GLY A 43 -5.77 -9.79 -4.66
CA GLY A 43 -5.85 -8.97 -5.86
C GLY A 43 -7.27 -8.85 -6.37
N GLU A 44 -7.79 -7.63 -6.46
CA GLU A 44 -9.12 -7.35 -6.99
C GLU A 44 -9.05 -6.51 -8.27
N ARG A 45 -10.09 -6.62 -9.11
CA ARG A 45 -10.25 -5.82 -10.33
C ARG A 45 -11.65 -5.25 -10.42
N ALA A 46 -11.74 -3.91 -10.47
CA ALA A 46 -12.97 -3.18 -10.74
C ALA A 46 -13.07 -2.82 -12.22
N TYR A 47 -14.28 -2.90 -12.78
CA TYR A 47 -14.60 -2.42 -14.12
C TYR A 47 -15.67 -1.33 -13.98
N GLY A 48 -15.52 -0.21 -14.69
CA GLY A 48 -16.48 0.89 -14.66
C GLY A 48 -17.83 0.52 -15.28
N CYS A 49 -18.88 1.26 -14.90
CA CYS A 49 -20.17 1.26 -15.59
C CYS A 49 -20.23 2.33 -16.68
#